data_AF-K1RLD0-F1
#
_entry.id   AF-K1RLD0-F1
#
_cell.length_a   1.000
_cell.length_b   1.000
_cell.length_c   1.000
_cell.angle_alpha   90.00
_cell.angle_beta   90.00
_cell.angle_gamma   90.00
#
_symmetry.space_group_name_H-M   'P 1'
#
loop_
_entity.id
_entity.type
_entity.pdbx_description
1 polymer ?
#
loop_
_entity_poly.entity_id
_entity_poly.type
_entity_poly.pdbx_seq_one_letter_code
_entity_poly.pdbx_strand_id
1 'polypeptide(L)'
;MGFRSENAQRAAKKCSDHHKTWTLLQIAHEWYLQELMVPYVRQSMLMNNAITSAGFLKYMMTEARNPNYIYLGTMTLTYLEALQNFRTGLRVGDIDRIASSKAVFATLFHARHHPNYQEIEIMEAVQRHSVPEELLPFYNETEAVCLSEDGESGEGLDFKAEIVNKDVQSWMPRGVPSGEDWFLKITMKPIRNKARQMMSTPANTRTTSQQSTGARSKPDLSAQVLAWRAQLRSKKYLKDPCKEDVCHVSLTSEELDPSLLEITVRAENLRKKYFDKTFVDSQNDDLPEEPVYVTKKERTEKCLISNRTKSEICDITSNMLATIVNVDVKDSLTSEFRKMMPLCKVKKSDLLKFHDIVLDVCAQQDELFLHEDL
;
A
#
# COMPACT_ATOMS: atom_id res chain seq x y z
N MET A 1 -13.43 -7.63 -6.20
CA MET A 1 -13.83 -8.30 -4.94
C MET A 1 -15.35 -8.32 -4.70
N GLY A 2 -16.19 -8.18 -5.74
CA GLY A 2 -17.65 -8.30 -5.59
C GLY A 2 -18.38 -7.09 -4.96
N PHE A 3 -17.72 -5.94 -4.77
CA PHE A 3 -18.37 -4.70 -4.36
C PHE A 3 -19.38 -4.24 -5.41
N ARG A 4 -20.65 -4.18 -5.02
CA ARG A 4 -21.75 -3.80 -5.93
C ARG A 4 -22.13 -2.32 -5.80
N SER A 5 -21.98 -1.73 -4.63
CA SER A 5 -22.28 -0.31 -4.45
C SER A 5 -21.11 0.56 -4.89
N GLU A 6 -21.43 1.67 -5.56
CA GLU A 6 -20.43 2.65 -6.00
C GLU A 6 -19.61 3.20 -4.84
N ASN A 7 -20.24 3.44 -3.68
CA ASN A 7 -19.54 3.88 -2.47
C ASN A 7 -18.50 2.86 -2.00
N ALA A 8 -18.79 1.56 -2.07
CA ALA A 8 -17.82 0.53 -1.69
C ALA A 8 -16.70 0.40 -2.72
N GLN A 9 -17.01 0.55 -4.01
CA GLN A 9 -15.99 0.58 -5.07
C GLN A 9 -15.09 1.81 -4.93
N ARG A 10 -15.65 2.99 -4.65
CA ARG A 10 -14.90 4.22 -4.38
C ARG A 10 -14.01 4.10 -3.14
N ALA A 11 -14.53 3.57 -2.03
CA ALA A 11 -13.75 3.34 -0.83
C ALA A 11 -12.58 2.36 -1.09
N ALA A 12 -12.81 1.32 -1.90
CA ALA A 12 -11.79 0.36 -2.29
C ALA A 12 -10.74 0.93 -3.26
N LYS A 13 -11.14 1.84 -4.15
CA LYS A 13 -10.22 2.53 -5.09
C LYS A 13 -9.38 3.61 -4.41
N LYS A 14 -10.01 4.43 -3.57
CA LYS A 14 -9.35 5.57 -2.90
C LYS A 14 -8.46 5.15 -1.74
N CYS A 15 -8.68 3.97 -1.18
CA CYS A 15 -7.95 3.47 -0.01
C CYS A 15 -7.95 4.47 1.17
N SER A 16 -8.99 5.31 1.27
CA SER A 16 -9.05 6.46 2.21
C SER A 16 -9.18 6.04 3.68
N ASP A 17 -9.56 4.79 3.92
CA ASP A 17 -9.67 4.19 5.23
C ASP A 17 -8.62 3.07 5.36
N HIS A 18 -7.63 3.30 6.22
CA HIS A 18 -6.51 2.37 6.38
C HIS A 18 -6.97 0.97 6.82
N HIS A 19 -7.95 0.86 7.72
CA HIS A 19 -8.42 -0.43 8.24
C HIS A 19 -9.19 -1.21 7.18
N LYS A 20 -10.05 -0.54 6.40
CA LYS A 20 -10.74 -1.16 5.28
C LYS A 20 -9.76 -1.59 4.20
N THR A 21 -8.84 -0.71 3.82
CA THR A 21 -7.80 -1.01 2.83
C THR A 21 -6.96 -2.21 3.26
N TRP A 22 -6.55 -2.27 4.51
CA TRP A 22 -5.83 -3.42 5.05
C TRP A 22 -6.66 -4.71 4.95
N THR A 23 -7.94 -4.64 5.29
CA THR A 23 -8.86 -5.78 5.16
C THR A 23 -8.94 -6.25 3.70
N LEU A 24 -9.00 -5.34 2.73
CA LEU A 24 -8.97 -5.65 1.29
C LEU A 24 -7.67 -6.32 0.85
N LEU A 25 -6.53 -5.88 1.37
CA LEU A 25 -5.23 -6.47 1.05
C LEU A 25 -5.09 -7.88 1.62
N GLN A 26 -5.55 -8.11 2.86
CA GLN A 26 -5.57 -9.45 3.48
C GLN A 26 -6.46 -10.42 2.69
N ILE A 27 -7.64 -9.93 2.33
CA ILE A 27 -8.58 -10.57 1.41
C ILE A 27 -7.85 -10.94 0.11
N ALA A 28 -7.27 -9.96 -0.59
CA ALA A 28 -6.62 -10.21 -1.87
C ALA A 28 -5.51 -11.25 -1.76
N HIS A 29 -4.67 -11.13 -0.73
CA HIS A 29 -3.57 -12.04 -0.46
C HIS A 29 -4.04 -13.48 -0.28
N GLU A 30 -4.93 -13.73 0.68
CA GLU A 30 -5.43 -15.07 0.99
C GLU A 30 -6.16 -15.67 -0.22
N TRP A 31 -6.95 -14.86 -0.94
CA TRP A 31 -7.77 -15.32 -2.05
C TRP A 31 -6.92 -15.73 -3.26
N TYR A 32 -5.95 -14.90 -3.61
CA TYR A 32 -5.06 -15.17 -4.73
C TYR A 32 -4.15 -16.34 -4.41
N LEU A 33 -3.59 -16.42 -3.20
CA LEU A 33 -2.73 -17.52 -2.79
C LEU A 33 -3.45 -18.87 -2.90
N GLN A 34 -4.68 -18.97 -2.36
CA GLN A 34 -5.46 -20.20 -2.43
C GLN A 34 -5.76 -20.62 -3.89
N GLU A 35 -6.12 -19.69 -4.78
CA GLU A 35 -6.41 -20.05 -6.17
C GLU A 35 -5.16 -20.32 -7.01
N LEU A 36 -4.04 -19.63 -6.72
CA LEU A 36 -2.75 -19.92 -7.33
C LEU A 36 -2.27 -21.33 -6.97
N MET A 37 -2.52 -21.82 -5.75
CA MET A 37 -2.11 -23.17 -5.35
C MET A 37 -2.94 -24.29 -6.03
N VAL A 38 -4.17 -24.02 -6.48
CA VAL A 38 -5.07 -25.07 -7.01
C VAL A 38 -4.46 -25.84 -8.19
N PRO A 39 -3.91 -25.21 -9.24
CA PRO A 39 -3.28 -25.94 -10.33
C PRO A 39 -2.09 -26.80 -9.90
N TYR A 40 -1.21 -26.27 -9.04
CA TYR A 40 -0.07 -27.00 -8.50
C TYR A 40 -0.49 -28.25 -7.71
N VAL A 41 -1.48 -28.10 -6.81
CA VAL A 41 -2.00 -29.21 -6.01
C VAL A 41 -2.59 -30.28 -6.92
N ARG A 42 -3.42 -29.90 -7.90
CA ARG A 42 -4.02 -30.84 -8.86
C ARG A 42 -2.96 -31.60 -9.66
N GLN A 43 -1.96 -30.90 -10.17
CA GLN A 43 -0.87 -31.52 -10.92
C GLN A 43 -0.05 -32.47 -10.04
N SER A 44 0.25 -32.07 -8.80
CA SER A 44 0.97 -32.91 -7.85
C SER A 44 0.19 -34.18 -7.50
N MET A 45 -1.13 -34.06 -7.31
CA MET A 45 -2.01 -35.22 -7.09
C MET A 45 -2.05 -36.15 -8.29
N LEU A 46 -2.15 -35.61 -9.52
CA LEU A 46 -2.14 -36.40 -10.75
C LEU A 46 -0.81 -37.15 -10.97
N MET A 47 0.30 -36.52 -10.60
CA MET A 47 1.65 -37.09 -10.72
C MET A 47 2.07 -37.93 -9.50
N ASN A 48 1.21 -38.06 -8.49
CA ASN A 48 1.50 -38.72 -7.21
C ASN A 48 2.76 -38.16 -6.50
N ASN A 49 2.98 -36.85 -6.61
CA ASN A 49 4.09 -36.14 -5.97
C ASN A 49 3.67 -35.59 -4.60
N ALA A 50 4.64 -35.45 -3.70
CA ALA A 50 4.43 -34.78 -2.41
C ALA A 50 4.07 -33.29 -2.61
N ILE A 51 2.99 -32.85 -1.98
CA ILE A 51 2.54 -31.45 -2.00
C ILE A 51 3.33 -30.70 -0.92
N THR A 52 4.17 -29.75 -1.32
CA THR A 52 5.03 -28.98 -0.41
C THR A 52 5.08 -27.51 -0.82
N SER A 53 5.38 -26.62 0.12
CA SER A 53 5.58 -25.19 -0.15
C SER A 53 6.75 -24.96 -1.12
N ALA A 54 7.86 -25.66 -0.91
CA ALA A 54 9.01 -25.62 -1.82
C ALA A 54 8.65 -26.10 -3.24
N GLY A 55 7.84 -27.16 -3.35
CA GLY A 55 7.32 -27.63 -4.63
C GLY A 55 6.43 -26.60 -5.32
N PHE A 56 5.58 -25.90 -4.58
CA PHE A 56 4.76 -24.81 -5.11
C PHE A 56 5.60 -23.63 -5.61
N LEU A 57 6.60 -23.19 -4.85
CA LEU A 57 7.50 -22.12 -5.29
C LEU A 57 8.28 -22.51 -6.54
N LYS A 58 8.82 -23.74 -6.58
CA LYS A 58 9.47 -24.27 -7.78
C LYS A 58 8.51 -24.28 -8.97
N TYR A 59 7.28 -24.74 -8.77
CA TYR A 59 6.24 -24.73 -9.80
C TYR A 59 5.98 -23.33 -10.37
N MET A 60 5.82 -22.34 -9.49
CA MET A 60 5.66 -20.93 -9.88
C MET A 60 6.85 -20.41 -10.70
N MET A 61 8.08 -20.82 -10.35
CA MET A 61 9.30 -20.34 -11.01
C MET A 61 9.63 -21.07 -12.32
N THR A 62 9.31 -22.37 -12.42
CA THR A 62 9.78 -23.21 -13.54
C THR A 62 8.68 -23.60 -14.52
N GLU A 63 7.43 -23.75 -14.07
CA GLU A 63 6.34 -24.29 -14.89
C GLU A 63 5.30 -23.24 -15.30
N ALA A 64 5.14 -22.18 -14.51
CA ALA A 64 4.19 -21.11 -14.81
C ALA A 64 4.66 -20.31 -16.04
N ARG A 65 3.73 -20.11 -16.96
CA ARG A 65 3.94 -19.44 -18.25
C ARG A 65 2.81 -18.51 -18.66
N ASN A 66 1.61 -18.78 -18.16
CA ASN A 66 0.45 -17.94 -18.38
C ASN A 66 0.69 -16.55 -17.76
N PRO A 67 0.57 -15.46 -18.53
CA PRO A 67 0.93 -14.13 -18.06
C PRO A 67 0.03 -13.65 -16.91
N ASN A 68 -1.26 -13.98 -16.91
CA ASN A 68 -2.16 -13.63 -15.80
C ASN A 68 -1.77 -14.36 -14.52
N TYR A 69 -1.32 -15.62 -14.65
CA TYR A 69 -0.88 -16.44 -13.53
C TYR A 69 0.46 -15.96 -12.96
N ILE A 70 1.42 -15.63 -13.81
CA ILE A 70 2.71 -15.05 -13.42
C ILE A 70 2.51 -13.69 -12.73
N TYR A 71 1.73 -12.80 -13.33
CA TYR A 71 1.46 -11.48 -12.77
C TYR A 71 0.79 -11.59 -11.40
N LEU A 72 -0.28 -12.38 -11.29
CA LEU A 72 -0.98 -12.55 -10.01
C LEU A 72 -0.10 -13.22 -8.96
N GLY A 73 0.73 -14.18 -9.38
CA GLY A 73 1.75 -14.81 -8.56
C GLY A 73 2.74 -13.81 -7.99
N THR A 74 3.29 -12.95 -8.84
CA THR A 74 4.23 -11.88 -8.45
C THR A 74 3.57 -10.90 -7.46
N MET A 75 2.37 -10.43 -7.78
CA MET A 75 1.62 -9.54 -6.87
C MET A 75 1.34 -10.17 -5.52
N THR A 76 1.05 -11.47 -5.48
CA THR A 76 0.69 -12.17 -4.24
C THR A 76 1.92 -12.53 -3.42
N LEU A 77 2.86 -13.28 -4.01
CA LEU A 77 3.99 -13.89 -3.31
C LEU A 77 5.12 -12.91 -3.02
N THR A 78 5.25 -11.84 -3.81
CA THR A 78 6.29 -10.82 -3.61
C THR A 78 5.72 -9.63 -2.84
N TYR A 79 4.71 -8.97 -3.39
CA TYR A 79 4.30 -7.66 -2.87
C TYR A 79 3.29 -7.73 -1.72
N LEU A 80 2.21 -8.51 -1.87
CA LEU A 80 1.21 -8.64 -0.81
C LEU A 80 1.81 -9.35 0.41
N GLU A 81 2.63 -10.39 0.21
CA GLU A 81 3.36 -11.07 1.28
C GLU A 81 4.35 -10.12 1.98
N ALA A 82 5.12 -9.30 1.23
CA ALA A 82 5.98 -8.28 1.84
C ALA A 82 5.18 -7.27 2.69
N LEU A 83 4.00 -6.85 2.25
CA LEU A 83 3.13 -5.98 3.05
C LEU A 83 2.61 -6.67 4.34
N GLN A 84 2.27 -7.97 4.27
CA GLN A 84 1.92 -8.77 5.46
C GLN A 84 3.09 -8.84 6.43
N ASN A 85 4.30 -9.09 5.92
CA ASN A 85 5.52 -9.19 6.71
C ASN A 85 5.90 -7.85 7.34
N PHE A 86 5.78 -6.74 6.60
CA PHE A 86 6.00 -5.40 7.11
C PHE A 86 5.09 -5.09 8.30
N ARG A 87 3.78 -5.32 8.15
CA ARG A 87 2.84 -5.09 9.24
C ARG A 87 3.11 -5.98 10.45
N THR A 88 3.50 -7.23 10.21
CA THR A 88 3.82 -8.16 11.29
C THR A 88 5.09 -7.70 12.02
N GLY A 89 6.12 -7.29 11.28
CA GLY A 89 7.35 -6.73 11.85
C GLY A 89 7.07 -5.50 12.70
N LEU A 90 6.25 -4.56 12.22
CA LEU A 90 5.80 -3.39 13.00
C LEU A 90 5.11 -3.76 14.31
N ARG A 91 4.36 -4.87 14.34
CA ARG A 91 3.59 -5.30 15.51
C ARG A 91 4.48 -5.92 16.59
N VAL A 92 5.42 -6.75 16.17
CA VAL A 92 6.30 -7.53 17.07
C VAL A 92 7.63 -6.84 17.36
N GLY A 93 7.92 -5.72 16.70
CA GLY A 93 9.19 -5.02 16.86
C GLY A 93 10.36 -5.65 16.10
N ASP A 94 10.09 -6.41 15.04
CA ASP A 94 11.11 -7.09 14.25
C ASP A 94 11.62 -6.17 13.12
N ILE A 95 12.76 -5.52 13.39
CA ILE A 95 13.38 -4.53 12.51
C ILE A 95 13.87 -5.15 11.21
N ASP A 96 14.45 -6.36 11.25
CA ASP A 96 14.93 -7.05 10.06
C ASP A 96 13.78 -7.38 9.12
N ARG A 97 12.64 -7.85 9.69
CA ARG A 97 11.42 -8.09 8.92
C ARG A 97 10.82 -6.80 8.36
N ILE A 98 10.86 -5.69 9.11
CA ILE A 98 10.43 -4.38 8.61
C ILE A 98 11.29 -3.94 7.42
N ALA A 99 12.61 -3.94 7.59
CA ALA A 99 13.56 -3.45 6.59
C ALA A 99 13.52 -4.30 5.31
N SER A 100 13.58 -5.63 5.44
CA SER A 100 13.51 -6.55 4.29
C SER A 100 12.18 -6.43 3.54
N SER A 101 11.06 -6.30 4.25
CA SER A 101 9.75 -6.13 3.62
C SER A 101 9.64 -4.79 2.88
N LYS A 102 10.07 -3.69 3.51
CA LYS A 102 10.13 -2.36 2.89
C LYS A 102 10.96 -2.39 1.60
N ALA A 103 12.14 -2.99 1.63
CA ALA A 103 13.01 -3.09 0.46
C ALA A 103 12.32 -3.75 -0.76
N VAL A 104 11.39 -4.68 -0.52
CA VAL A 104 10.61 -5.33 -1.58
C VAL A 104 9.48 -4.43 -2.08
N PHE A 105 8.54 -4.03 -1.21
CA PHE A 105 7.31 -3.36 -1.68
C PHE A 105 7.51 -1.88 -2.03
N ALA A 106 8.49 -1.19 -1.44
CA ALA A 106 8.63 0.24 -1.62
C ALA A 106 9.09 0.64 -3.03
N THR A 107 9.69 -0.30 -3.77
CA THR A 107 9.98 -0.14 -5.21
C THR A 107 8.72 0.17 -6.03
N LEU A 108 7.53 -0.29 -5.59
CA LEU A 108 6.26 0.00 -6.27
C LEU A 108 5.91 1.50 -6.31
N PHE A 109 6.41 2.31 -5.36
CA PHE A 109 6.23 3.76 -5.41
C PHE A 109 6.89 4.37 -6.65
N HIS A 110 7.97 3.75 -7.12
CA HIS A 110 8.67 4.14 -8.34
C HIS A 110 8.01 3.59 -9.60
N ALA A 111 7.43 2.38 -9.53
CA ALA A 111 6.74 1.79 -10.68
C ALA A 111 5.65 2.71 -11.27
N ARG A 112 4.91 3.42 -10.43
CA ARG A 112 3.78 4.28 -10.84
C ARG A 112 4.06 5.78 -10.75
N HIS A 113 5.30 6.17 -10.45
CA HIS A 113 5.67 7.58 -10.22
C HIS A 113 4.82 8.28 -9.17
N HIS A 114 4.89 7.81 -7.93
CA HIS A 114 4.26 8.51 -6.81
C HIS A 114 5.27 9.47 -6.16
N PRO A 115 5.37 10.75 -6.61
CA PRO A 115 6.50 11.63 -6.29
C PRO A 115 6.75 11.77 -4.79
N ASN A 116 5.68 11.99 -4.01
CA ASN A 116 5.79 12.11 -2.55
C ASN A 116 6.31 10.83 -1.90
N TYR A 117 5.82 9.67 -2.33
CA TYR A 117 6.24 8.39 -1.76
C TYR A 117 7.64 7.97 -2.23
N GLN A 118 8.03 8.30 -3.47
CA GLN A 118 9.39 8.09 -3.98
C GLN A 118 10.41 8.88 -3.16
N GLU A 119 10.13 10.16 -2.92
CA GLU A 119 11.02 11.04 -2.13
C GLU A 119 11.11 10.55 -0.69
N ILE A 120 9.98 10.30 -0.03
CA ILE A 120 9.94 9.79 1.35
C ILE A 120 10.74 8.49 1.47
N GLU A 121 10.55 7.54 0.56
CA GLU A 121 11.24 6.25 0.59
C GLU A 121 12.75 6.40 0.44
N ILE A 122 13.22 7.18 -0.54
CA ILE A 122 14.66 7.36 -0.74
C ILE A 122 15.28 8.15 0.41
N MET A 123 14.62 9.21 0.89
CA MET A 123 15.11 9.97 2.03
C MET A 123 15.23 9.10 3.28
N GLU A 124 14.23 8.26 3.55
CA GLU A 124 14.29 7.30 4.66
C GLU A 124 15.46 6.33 4.49
N ALA A 125 15.65 5.77 3.29
CA ALA A 125 16.74 4.84 2.99
C ALA A 125 18.13 5.49 3.17
N VAL A 126 18.31 6.72 2.65
CA VAL A 126 19.56 7.49 2.79
C VAL A 126 19.82 7.83 4.26
N GLN A 127 18.80 8.32 4.97
CA GLN A 127 18.91 8.66 6.39
C GLN A 127 19.34 7.44 7.20
N ARG A 128 18.69 6.29 6.99
CA ARG A 128 19.01 5.03 7.67
C ARG A 128 20.44 4.58 7.39
N HIS A 129 20.88 4.66 6.13
CA HIS A 129 22.25 4.31 5.76
C HIS A 129 23.30 5.28 6.33
N SER A 130 22.90 6.51 6.64
CA SER A 130 23.76 7.55 7.20
C SER A 130 23.76 7.58 8.73
N VAL A 131 23.00 6.72 9.41
CA VAL A 131 22.97 6.65 10.88
C VAL A 131 24.32 6.11 11.37
N PRO A 132 25.03 6.84 12.26
CA PRO A 132 26.24 6.33 12.91
C PRO A 132 25.99 5.02 13.65
N GLU A 133 26.98 4.11 13.65
CA GLU A 133 26.83 2.80 14.28
C GLU A 133 26.41 2.89 15.77
N GLU A 134 26.85 3.94 16.47
CA GLU A 134 26.51 4.18 17.88
C GLU A 134 25.03 4.52 18.10
N LEU A 135 24.35 5.03 17.08
CA LEU A 135 22.93 5.41 17.14
C LEU A 135 22.00 4.35 16.56
N LEU A 136 22.54 3.33 15.87
CA LEU A 136 21.74 2.23 15.33
C LEU A 136 20.91 1.50 16.40
N PRO A 137 21.43 1.18 17.60
CA PRO A 137 20.62 0.54 18.64
C PRO A 137 19.40 1.39 19.02
N PHE A 138 19.60 2.69 19.24
CA PHE A 138 18.50 3.61 19.57
C PHE A 138 17.48 3.70 18.44
N TYR A 139 17.94 3.80 17.19
CA TYR A 139 17.06 3.88 16.03
C TYR A 139 16.23 2.59 15.87
N ASN A 140 16.87 1.43 16.02
CA ASN A 140 16.22 0.13 15.93
C ASN A 140 15.21 -0.09 17.08
N GLU A 141 15.56 0.30 18.31
CA GLU A 141 14.66 0.21 19.47
C GLU A 141 13.44 1.15 19.35
N THR A 142 13.57 2.25 18.61
CA THR A 142 12.51 3.27 18.49
C THR A 142 11.71 3.17 17.19
N GLU A 143 12.18 2.43 16.18
CA GLU A 143 11.48 2.22 14.90
C GLU A 143 10.18 1.42 15.06
N ALA A 144 10.13 0.52 16.04
CA ALA A 144 8.94 -0.27 16.32
C ALA A 144 8.71 -0.40 17.83
N VAL A 145 7.46 -0.18 18.25
CA VAL A 145 7.09 -0.22 19.67
C VAL A 145 6.51 -1.59 19.99
N CYS A 146 7.34 -2.50 20.51
CA CYS A 146 6.89 -3.79 21.05
C CYS A 146 6.59 -3.65 22.55
N LEU A 147 5.33 -3.93 22.95
CA LEU A 147 4.89 -3.82 24.35
C LEU A 147 4.20 -5.12 24.84
N SER A 148 4.13 -6.16 24.00
CA SER A 148 3.51 -7.44 24.32
C SER A 148 4.48 -8.58 24.00
N GLU A 149 4.59 -9.56 24.90
CA GLU A 149 5.38 -10.79 24.68
C GLU A 149 4.71 -11.75 23.68
N ASP A 150 3.42 -11.56 23.38
CA ASP A 150 2.70 -12.34 22.38
C ASP A 150 2.86 -11.75 20.97
N GLY A 151 3.56 -12.48 20.10
CA GLY A 151 3.81 -12.11 18.70
C GLY A 151 2.57 -12.14 17.80
N GLU A 152 1.43 -12.68 18.27
CA GLU A 152 0.19 -12.78 17.51
C GLU A 152 -0.91 -11.82 17.98
N SER A 153 -0.80 -11.26 19.18
CA SER A 153 -1.79 -10.32 19.75
C SER A 153 -1.45 -8.84 19.51
N GLY A 154 -0.42 -8.56 18.69
CA GLY A 154 0.10 -7.21 18.46
C GLY A 154 -0.92 -6.24 17.83
N GLU A 155 -1.59 -5.49 18.68
CA GLU A 155 -2.40 -4.34 18.30
C GLU A 155 -1.49 -3.17 17.85
N GLY A 156 -1.99 -2.35 16.91
CA GLY A 156 -1.21 -1.27 16.27
C GLY A 156 -0.78 -0.16 17.23
N LEU A 157 0.12 0.72 16.78
CA LEU A 157 0.55 1.91 17.55
C LEU A 157 -0.64 2.80 17.94
N ASP A 158 -1.62 2.93 17.06
CA ASP A 158 -2.90 3.61 17.27
C ASP A 158 -3.69 3.00 18.42
N PHE A 159 -3.81 1.67 18.45
CA PHE A 159 -4.49 0.96 19.52
C PHE A 159 -3.70 1.02 20.84
N LYS A 160 -2.37 0.89 20.79
CA LYS A 160 -1.51 1.04 21.96
C LYS A 160 -1.59 2.45 22.54
N ALA A 161 -1.58 3.47 21.68
CA ALA A 161 -1.84 4.86 22.05
C ALA A 161 -3.26 5.03 22.60
N GLU A 162 -4.25 4.33 22.04
CA GLU A 162 -5.63 4.32 22.53
C GLU A 162 -5.75 3.66 23.91
N ILE A 163 -5.04 2.55 24.20
CA ILE A 163 -4.98 1.96 25.55
C ILE A 163 -4.38 2.97 26.53
N VAL A 164 -3.26 3.59 26.16
CA VAL A 164 -2.62 4.62 26.99
C VAL A 164 -3.56 5.80 27.20
N ASN A 165 -4.24 6.24 26.15
CA ASN A 165 -5.21 7.32 26.19
C ASN A 165 -6.42 6.95 27.07
N LYS A 166 -6.96 5.75 26.94
CA LYS A 166 -8.05 5.22 27.79
C LYS A 166 -7.63 5.13 29.26
N ASP A 167 -6.43 4.63 29.54
CA ASP A 167 -5.90 4.60 30.91
C ASP A 167 -5.74 6.02 31.44
N VAL A 168 -5.21 7.00 30.70
CA VAL A 168 -5.16 8.41 31.14
C VAL A 168 -6.57 8.99 31.35
N GLN A 169 -7.45 8.81 30.36
CA GLN A 169 -8.84 9.30 30.36
C GLN A 169 -9.66 8.76 31.53
N SER A 170 -9.45 7.51 31.93
CA SER A 170 -10.17 6.90 33.06
C SER A 170 -9.94 7.60 34.41
N TRP A 171 -8.92 8.46 34.51
CA TRP A 171 -8.59 9.22 35.72
C TRP A 171 -8.77 10.73 35.57
N MET A 172 -9.31 11.17 34.44
CA MET A 172 -9.65 12.57 34.23
C MET A 172 -10.85 12.93 35.12
N PRO A 173 -10.91 14.17 35.64
CA PRO A 173 -12.08 14.64 36.37
C PRO A 173 -13.33 14.57 35.47
N ARG A 174 -14.50 14.39 36.08
CA ARG A 174 -15.78 14.49 35.33
C ARG A 174 -15.97 15.94 34.89
N GLY A 175 -16.00 16.16 33.57
CA GLY A 175 -16.13 17.50 32.97
C GLY A 175 -15.09 17.73 31.88
N VAL A 176 -15.03 18.96 31.35
CA VAL A 176 -14.00 19.35 30.38
C VAL A 176 -12.68 19.52 31.13
N PRO A 177 -11.64 18.71 30.84
CA PRO A 177 -10.40 18.81 31.58
C PRO A 177 -9.58 20.04 31.21
N SER A 178 -8.88 20.62 32.18
CA SER A 178 -7.94 21.70 31.94
C SER A 178 -6.59 21.19 31.43
N GLY A 179 -5.75 22.07 30.87
CA GLY A 179 -4.38 21.71 30.48
C GLY A 179 -3.52 21.22 31.65
N GLU A 180 -3.75 21.74 32.85
CA GLU A 180 -3.07 21.34 34.08
C GLU A 180 -3.49 19.92 34.52
N ASP A 181 -4.76 19.56 34.35
CA ASP A 181 -5.26 18.19 34.57
C ASP A 181 -4.56 17.18 33.65
N TRP A 182 -4.42 17.50 32.36
CA TRP A 182 -3.69 16.66 31.42
C TRP A 182 -2.22 16.49 31.82
N PHE A 183 -1.55 17.58 32.15
CA PHE A 183 -0.14 17.58 32.56
C PHE A 183 0.10 16.73 33.82
N LEU A 184 -0.71 16.92 34.86
CA LEU A 184 -0.65 16.15 36.10
C LEU A 184 -0.84 14.65 35.85
N LYS A 185 -1.86 14.26 35.08
CA LYS A 185 -2.20 12.84 34.88
C LYS A 185 -1.19 12.10 34.02
N ILE A 186 -0.62 12.75 33.01
CA ILE A 186 0.46 12.19 32.18
C ILE A 186 1.74 12.03 33.01
N THR A 187 2.13 13.08 33.75
CA THR A 187 3.38 13.09 34.53
C THR A 187 3.34 12.08 35.70
N MET A 188 2.17 11.85 36.29
CA MET A 188 2.01 10.87 37.38
C MET A 188 1.92 9.42 36.91
N LYS A 189 1.77 9.16 35.61
CA LYS A 189 1.60 7.81 35.05
C LYS A 189 2.76 6.86 35.38
N PRO A 190 4.06 7.23 35.23
CA PRO A 190 5.17 6.33 35.54
C PRO A 190 5.21 5.96 37.03
N ILE A 191 4.97 6.93 37.91
CA ILE A 191 4.90 6.72 39.37
C ILE A 191 3.77 5.75 39.70
N ARG A 192 2.61 5.90 39.05
CA ARG A 192 1.45 5.04 39.22
C ARG A 192 1.69 3.62 38.71
N ASN A 193 2.30 3.46 37.54
CA ASN A 193 2.61 2.13 36.98
C ASN A 193 3.56 1.37 37.91
N LYS A 194 4.56 2.07 38.46
CA LYS A 194 5.46 1.52 39.47
C LYS A 194 4.72 1.13 40.75
N ALA A 195 3.80 1.95 41.24
CA ALA A 195 2.95 1.64 42.38
C ALA A 195 2.01 0.44 42.13
N ARG A 196 1.38 0.35 40.95
CA ARG A 196 0.56 -0.81 40.55
C ARG A 196 1.39 -2.08 40.51
N GLN A 197 2.58 -2.05 39.88
CA GLN A 197 3.48 -3.20 39.86
C GLN A 197 3.88 -3.64 41.26
N MET A 198 4.24 -2.69 42.14
CA MET A 198 4.57 -2.97 43.53
C MET A 198 3.40 -3.60 44.30
N MET A 199 2.16 -3.12 44.08
CA MET A 199 0.95 -3.69 44.67
C MET A 199 0.48 -5.00 44.02
N SER A 200 1.03 -5.38 42.87
CA SER A 200 0.68 -6.62 42.15
C SER A 200 1.64 -7.79 42.46
N THR A 201 2.67 -7.55 43.28
CA THR A 201 3.57 -8.59 43.81
C THR A 201 2.82 -9.39 44.89
N PRO A 202 2.88 -10.74 44.90
CA PRO A 202 1.69 -11.55 45.20
C PRO A 202 1.39 -11.72 46.69
N ALA A 203 0.23 -11.22 47.11
CA ALA A 203 -0.63 -11.90 48.08
C ALA A 203 -1.93 -12.28 47.36
N ASN A 204 -2.00 -13.54 46.88
CA ASN A 204 -3.18 -14.29 46.46
C ASN A 204 -4.49 -13.50 46.28
N THR A 205 -4.56 -12.67 45.25
CA THR A 205 -5.82 -12.28 44.65
C THR A 205 -5.69 -12.56 43.17
N ARG A 206 -6.32 -13.65 42.73
CA ARG A 206 -6.78 -13.80 41.35
C ARG A 206 -7.77 -12.68 41.11
N THR A 207 -7.29 -11.47 40.85
CA THR A 207 -8.02 -10.54 40.01
C THR A 207 -8.02 -11.19 38.65
N THR A 208 -9.13 -11.84 38.34
CA THR A 208 -9.61 -11.95 36.97
C THR A 208 -9.49 -10.54 36.39
N SER A 209 -8.39 -10.28 35.66
CA SER A 209 -8.45 -9.30 34.61
C SER A 209 -9.61 -9.78 33.75
N GLN A 210 -10.77 -9.15 33.92
CA GLN A 210 -11.68 -8.97 32.82
C GLN A 210 -10.82 -8.25 31.78
N GLN A 211 -10.03 -9.03 31.02
CA GLN A 211 -9.76 -8.72 29.63
C GLN A 211 -11.15 -8.37 29.14
N SER A 212 -11.36 -7.08 28.87
CA SER A 212 -12.54 -6.64 28.16
C SER A 212 -12.63 -7.57 26.96
N THR A 213 -13.60 -8.47 26.99
CA THR A 213 -13.91 -9.43 25.92
C THR A 213 -14.57 -8.70 24.75
N GLY A 214 -14.02 -7.54 24.41
CA GLY A 214 -14.16 -6.90 23.12
C GLY A 214 -12.94 -7.21 22.29
N ALA A 215 -12.50 -8.48 22.25
CA ALA A 215 -11.76 -8.94 21.09
C ALA A 215 -12.68 -8.64 19.91
N ARG A 216 -12.36 -7.58 19.15
CA ARG A 216 -13.03 -7.30 17.88
C ARG A 216 -12.93 -8.62 17.14
N SER A 217 -14.05 -9.32 16.96
CA SER A 217 -14.05 -10.56 16.22
C SER A 217 -13.39 -10.22 14.89
N LYS A 218 -12.29 -10.91 14.57
CA LYS A 218 -11.68 -10.79 13.25
C LYS A 218 -12.84 -10.99 12.27
N PRO A 219 -13.13 -10.03 11.39
CA PRO A 219 -14.28 -10.15 10.50
C PRO A 219 -14.17 -11.49 9.79
N ASP A 220 -15.22 -12.32 9.86
CA ASP A 220 -15.26 -13.56 9.11
C ASP A 220 -15.49 -13.21 7.64
N LEU A 221 -14.44 -13.36 6.84
CA LEU A 221 -14.43 -13.00 5.42
C LEU A 221 -14.68 -14.23 4.53
N SER A 222 -14.99 -15.39 5.12
CA SER A 222 -15.10 -16.67 4.40
C SER A 222 -16.12 -16.64 3.27
N ALA A 223 -17.25 -15.96 3.45
CA ALA A 223 -18.27 -15.82 2.42
C ALA A 223 -17.77 -15.00 1.21
N GLN A 224 -17.06 -13.90 1.47
CA GLN A 224 -16.48 -13.05 0.43
C GLN A 224 -15.35 -13.78 -0.30
N VAL A 225 -14.52 -14.55 0.43
CA VAL A 225 -13.50 -15.44 -0.14
C VAL A 225 -14.15 -16.38 -1.16
N LEU A 226 -15.21 -17.07 -0.75
CA LEU A 226 -15.83 -18.10 -1.56
C LEU A 226 -16.51 -17.52 -2.82
N ALA A 227 -17.19 -16.38 -2.67
CA ALA A 227 -17.81 -15.67 -3.78
C ALA A 227 -16.79 -15.19 -4.83
N TRP A 228 -15.65 -14.67 -4.40
CA TRP A 228 -14.60 -14.21 -5.31
C TRP A 228 -13.92 -15.37 -6.04
N ARG A 229 -13.60 -16.45 -5.33
CA ARG A 229 -13.05 -17.68 -5.92
C ARG A 229 -13.98 -18.25 -6.99
N ALA A 230 -15.29 -18.24 -6.75
CA ALA A 230 -16.27 -18.65 -7.74
C ALA A 230 -16.21 -17.79 -9.03
N GLN A 231 -15.98 -16.48 -8.91
CA GLN A 231 -15.80 -15.59 -10.08
C GLN A 231 -14.51 -15.88 -10.86
N LEU A 232 -13.38 -16.10 -10.16
CA LEU A 232 -12.11 -16.45 -10.83
C LEU A 232 -12.24 -17.75 -11.62
N ARG A 233 -12.89 -18.75 -11.02
CA ARG A 233 -13.12 -20.06 -11.64
C ARG A 233 -14.10 -20.01 -12.80
N SER A 234 -15.19 -19.26 -12.68
CA SER A 234 -16.16 -19.10 -13.77
C SER A 234 -15.51 -18.46 -15.00
N LYS A 235 -14.58 -17.52 -14.78
CA LYS A 235 -13.77 -16.89 -15.83
C LYS A 235 -12.57 -17.71 -16.27
N LYS A 236 -12.30 -18.87 -15.65
CA LYS A 236 -11.14 -19.74 -15.91
C LYS A 236 -9.80 -18.97 -15.86
N TYR A 237 -9.73 -17.91 -15.05
CA TYR A 237 -8.66 -16.92 -15.10
C TYR A 237 -7.26 -17.51 -14.81
N LEU A 238 -7.20 -18.50 -13.93
CA LEU A 238 -5.97 -19.20 -13.51
C LEU A 238 -5.96 -20.69 -13.92
N LYS A 239 -6.83 -21.09 -14.85
CA LYS A 239 -7.07 -22.52 -15.14
C LYS A 239 -5.86 -23.21 -15.74
N ASP A 240 -5.19 -22.55 -16.68
CA ASP A 240 -4.14 -23.14 -17.54
C ASP A 240 -2.80 -22.39 -17.31
N PRO A 241 -2.12 -22.64 -16.19
CA PRO A 241 -0.92 -21.88 -15.77
C PRO A 241 0.30 -22.09 -16.66
N CYS A 242 0.41 -23.22 -17.36
CA CYS A 242 1.53 -23.53 -18.25
C CYS A 242 1.33 -23.06 -19.70
N LYS A 243 0.21 -22.39 -20.01
CA LYS A 243 -0.12 -21.97 -21.38
C LYS A 243 0.47 -20.58 -21.68
N GLU A 244 1.41 -20.50 -22.61
CA GLU A 244 2.07 -19.26 -23.05
C GLU A 244 1.20 -18.41 -23.98
N ASP A 245 0.43 -19.04 -24.88
CA ASP A 245 -0.38 -18.37 -25.91
C ASP A 245 -1.71 -17.82 -25.37
N VAL A 246 -1.67 -17.09 -24.26
CA VAL A 246 -2.83 -16.43 -23.66
C VAL A 246 -2.55 -14.95 -23.53
N CYS A 247 -3.50 -14.11 -23.94
CA CYS A 247 -3.39 -12.66 -23.75
C CYS A 247 -3.35 -12.32 -22.25
N HIS A 248 -2.45 -11.43 -21.85
CA HIS A 248 -2.46 -10.81 -20.53
C HIS A 248 -3.66 -9.86 -20.44
N VAL A 249 -4.67 -10.23 -19.67
CA VAL A 249 -5.93 -9.49 -19.58
C VAL A 249 -6.43 -9.41 -18.15
N SER A 250 -7.19 -8.37 -17.85
CA SER A 250 -7.84 -8.20 -16.56
C SER A 250 -9.00 -9.20 -16.41
N LEU A 251 -9.59 -9.25 -15.21
CA LEU A 251 -10.82 -10.03 -15.00
C LEU A 251 -11.99 -9.53 -15.85
N THR A 252 -11.99 -8.27 -16.30
CA THR A 252 -13.00 -7.71 -17.21
C THR A 252 -12.63 -7.88 -18.68
N SER A 253 -11.60 -8.68 -18.97
CA SER A 253 -11.08 -8.93 -20.33
C SER A 253 -10.45 -7.70 -20.99
N GLU A 254 -10.05 -6.70 -20.21
CA GLU A 254 -9.28 -5.56 -20.70
C GLU A 254 -7.82 -5.95 -20.89
N GLU A 255 -7.18 -5.53 -21.98
CA GLU A 255 -5.77 -5.84 -22.23
C GLU A 255 -4.85 -5.12 -21.24
N LEU A 256 -4.12 -5.93 -20.48
CA LEU A 256 -3.14 -5.47 -19.53
C LEU A 256 -1.81 -5.16 -20.24
N ASP A 257 -1.08 -4.21 -19.68
CA ASP A 257 0.20 -3.81 -20.23
C ASP A 257 1.25 -4.92 -20.05
N PRO A 258 2.01 -5.29 -21.10
CA PRO A 258 3.03 -6.33 -21.01
C PRO A 258 4.10 -6.06 -19.94
N SER A 259 4.37 -4.79 -19.63
CA SER A 259 5.36 -4.39 -18.63
C SER A 259 5.02 -4.81 -17.20
N LEU A 260 3.76 -5.15 -16.92
CA LEU A 260 3.35 -5.69 -15.62
C LEU A 260 4.00 -7.04 -15.31
N LEU A 261 4.41 -7.82 -16.31
CA LEU A 261 5.14 -9.08 -16.10
C LEU A 261 6.57 -8.85 -15.58
N GLU A 262 7.13 -7.68 -15.87
CA GLU A 262 8.48 -7.26 -15.47
C GLU A 262 8.44 -6.19 -14.39
N ILE A 263 7.30 -6.05 -13.69
CA ILE A 263 7.06 -4.93 -12.76
C ILE A 263 8.17 -4.81 -11.72
N THR A 264 8.70 -5.92 -11.19
CA THR A 264 9.77 -5.92 -10.19
C THR A 264 11.06 -5.31 -10.73
N VAL A 265 11.55 -5.83 -11.86
CA VAL A 265 12.78 -5.33 -12.49
C VAL A 265 12.61 -3.87 -12.94
N ARG A 266 11.44 -3.51 -13.47
CA ARG A 266 11.15 -2.14 -13.88
C ARG A 266 11.11 -1.18 -12.70
N ALA A 267 10.42 -1.56 -11.61
CA ALA A 267 10.33 -0.76 -10.40
C ALA A 267 11.70 -0.50 -9.76
N GLU A 268 12.56 -1.52 -9.69
CA GLU A 268 13.93 -1.41 -9.19
C GLU A 268 14.79 -0.48 -10.06
N ASN A 269 14.70 -0.62 -11.40
CA ASN A 269 15.42 0.24 -12.32
C ASN A 269 14.96 1.71 -12.23
N LEU A 270 13.66 1.95 -12.12
CA LEU A 270 13.11 3.30 -11.93
C LEU A 270 13.57 3.89 -10.59
N ARG A 271 13.56 3.11 -9.51
CA ARG A 271 14.10 3.54 -8.22
C ARG A 271 15.57 3.94 -8.30
N LYS A 272 16.40 3.15 -8.98
CA LYS A 272 17.82 3.44 -9.17
C LYS A 272 18.02 4.75 -9.95
N LYS A 273 17.29 4.92 -11.06
CA LYS A 273 17.36 6.15 -11.85
C LYS A 273 16.94 7.38 -11.06
N TYR A 274 15.85 7.27 -10.30
CA TYR A 274 15.38 8.35 -9.43
C TYR A 274 16.44 8.71 -8.37
N PHE A 275 17.10 7.71 -7.76
CA PHE A 275 18.23 7.94 -6.86
C PHE A 275 19.38 8.67 -7.55
N ASP A 276 19.85 8.15 -8.69
CA ASP A 276 20.98 8.72 -9.43
C ASP A 276 20.68 10.17 -9.84
N LYS A 277 19.47 10.44 -10.34
CA LYS A 277 19.03 11.79 -10.72
C LYS A 277 18.97 12.76 -9.54
N THR A 278 18.49 12.30 -8.38
CA THR A 278 18.22 13.17 -7.23
C THR A 278 19.47 13.43 -6.40
N PHE A 279 20.35 12.42 -6.26
CA PHE A 279 21.46 12.44 -5.30
C PHE A 279 22.86 12.34 -5.92
N VAL A 280 23.00 11.91 -7.18
CA VAL A 280 24.32 11.68 -7.82
C VAL A 280 24.59 12.67 -8.95
N ASP A 281 23.71 12.74 -9.96
CA ASP A 281 23.97 13.43 -11.21
C ASP A 281 22.74 14.28 -11.62
N SER A 282 22.72 15.53 -11.16
CA SER A 282 21.60 16.47 -11.38
C SER A 282 21.53 17.04 -12.81
N GLN A 283 22.48 16.64 -13.69
CA GLN A 283 22.70 17.25 -15.01
C GLN A 283 22.16 16.40 -16.18
N ASN A 284 21.88 15.10 -15.98
CA ASN A 284 21.35 14.23 -17.03
C ASN A 284 19.83 14.21 -17.01
N ASP A 285 19.25 15.03 -17.88
CA ASP A 285 17.81 15.33 -17.92
C ASP A 285 17.15 14.75 -19.18
N ASP A 286 17.56 13.54 -19.56
CA ASP A 286 16.92 12.83 -20.65
C ASP A 286 15.56 12.30 -20.21
N LEU A 287 14.55 12.68 -21.00
CA LEU A 287 13.17 12.23 -21.10
C LEU A 287 12.43 11.83 -19.81
N PRO A 288 11.17 12.26 -19.61
CA PRO A 288 10.38 11.79 -18.48
C PRO A 288 10.35 10.25 -18.48
N GLU A 289 10.76 9.66 -17.35
CA GLU A 289 10.81 8.22 -17.20
C GLU A 289 9.42 7.63 -17.49
N GLU A 290 9.36 6.48 -18.16
CA GLU A 290 8.07 5.85 -18.44
C GLU A 290 7.64 5.01 -17.24
N PRO A 291 6.52 5.34 -16.58
CA PRO A 291 5.99 4.50 -15.51
C PRO A 291 5.49 3.16 -16.07
N VAL A 292 5.26 2.22 -15.16
CA VAL A 292 4.56 0.98 -15.43
C VAL A 292 3.06 1.27 -15.56
N TYR A 293 2.56 1.13 -16.78
CA TYR A 293 1.13 1.22 -17.07
C TYR A 293 0.39 -0.05 -16.65
N VAL A 294 -0.87 0.07 -16.27
CA VAL A 294 -1.74 -1.07 -15.96
C VAL A 294 -2.35 -1.64 -17.24
N THR A 295 -2.78 -0.79 -18.17
CA THR A 295 -3.41 -1.21 -19.42
C THR A 295 -2.65 -0.69 -20.64
N LYS A 296 -2.77 -1.40 -21.77
CA LYS A 296 -2.20 -0.90 -23.04
C LYS A 296 -2.85 0.42 -23.49
N LYS A 297 -4.13 0.60 -23.14
CA LYS A 297 -4.87 1.82 -23.41
C LYS A 297 -4.26 3.01 -22.67
N GLU A 298 -3.99 2.85 -21.38
CA GLU A 298 -3.33 3.87 -20.55
C GLU A 298 -1.97 4.28 -21.15
N ARG A 299 -1.14 3.30 -21.54
CA ARG A 299 0.13 3.58 -22.24
C ARG A 299 -0.08 4.38 -23.52
N THR A 300 -1.03 3.98 -24.34
CA THR A 300 -1.29 4.61 -25.64
C THR A 300 -1.73 6.06 -25.46
N GLU A 301 -2.64 6.33 -24.51
CA GLU A 301 -3.11 7.67 -24.18
C GLU A 301 -1.97 8.56 -23.68
N LYS A 302 -1.09 8.03 -22.83
CA LYS A 302 0.10 8.75 -22.33
C LYS A 302 1.13 9.02 -23.42
N CYS A 303 1.33 8.09 -24.35
CA CYS A 303 2.16 8.30 -25.53
C CYS A 303 1.59 9.41 -26.43
N LEU A 304 0.27 9.45 -26.62
CA LEU A 304 -0.39 10.51 -27.38
C LEU A 304 -0.19 11.89 -26.74
N ILE A 305 -0.32 12.01 -25.41
CA ILE A 305 -0.09 13.27 -24.70
C ILE A 305 1.38 13.68 -24.71
N SER A 306 2.30 12.75 -24.48
CA SER A 306 3.75 13.05 -24.48
C SER A 306 4.27 13.47 -25.85
N ASN A 307 3.62 13.09 -26.95
CA ASN A 307 3.95 13.57 -28.30
C ASN A 307 3.46 14.98 -28.61
N ARG A 308 2.61 15.58 -27.77
CA ARG A 308 2.09 16.96 -27.96
C ARG A 308 3.15 18.03 -27.70
N THR A 309 2.96 19.21 -28.27
CA THR A 309 3.74 20.41 -27.96
C THR A 309 3.46 20.91 -26.54
N LYS A 310 4.35 21.74 -25.98
CA LYS A 310 4.14 22.33 -24.65
C LYS A 310 2.84 23.14 -24.57
N SER A 311 2.50 23.86 -25.64
CA SER A 311 1.25 24.64 -25.71
C SER A 311 0.03 23.74 -25.65
N GLU A 312 -0.02 22.69 -26.46
CA GLU A 312 -1.14 21.74 -26.48
C GLU A 312 -1.31 21.04 -25.12
N ILE A 313 -0.22 20.66 -24.44
CA ILE A 313 -0.30 20.07 -23.09
C ILE A 313 -0.91 21.07 -22.10
N CYS A 314 -0.52 22.34 -22.17
CA CYS A 314 -1.08 23.39 -21.33
C CYS A 314 -2.56 23.65 -21.62
N ASP A 315 -2.97 23.64 -22.89
CA ASP A 315 -4.37 23.81 -23.27
C ASP A 315 -5.22 22.66 -22.73
N ILE A 316 -4.77 21.41 -22.90
CA ILE A 316 -5.45 20.22 -22.37
C ILE A 316 -5.54 20.29 -20.84
N THR A 317 -4.43 20.60 -20.18
CA THR A 317 -4.38 20.65 -18.70
C THR A 317 -5.25 21.78 -18.15
N SER A 318 -5.30 22.93 -18.82
CA SER A 318 -6.19 24.04 -18.47
C SER A 318 -7.65 23.65 -18.58
N ASN A 319 -8.02 22.92 -19.64
CA ASN A 319 -9.38 22.42 -19.81
C ASN A 319 -9.75 21.42 -18.72
N MET A 320 -8.84 20.54 -18.31
CA MET A 320 -9.06 19.62 -17.20
C MET A 320 -9.17 20.33 -15.86
N LEU A 321 -8.32 21.31 -15.58
CA LEU A 321 -8.45 22.15 -14.38
C LEU A 321 -9.83 22.84 -14.31
N ALA A 322 -10.39 23.22 -15.46
CA ALA A 322 -11.70 23.84 -15.51
C ALA A 322 -12.84 22.89 -15.10
N THR A 323 -12.70 21.57 -15.37
CA THR A 323 -13.68 20.56 -14.97
C THR A 323 -13.58 20.17 -13.49
N ILE A 324 -12.53 20.59 -12.79
CA ILE A 324 -12.37 20.29 -11.37
C ILE A 324 -13.47 20.99 -10.55
N VAL A 325 -14.13 20.24 -9.68
CA VAL A 325 -15.31 20.69 -8.92
C VAL A 325 -14.99 21.13 -7.50
N ASN A 326 -14.06 20.44 -6.82
CA ASN A 326 -13.59 20.91 -5.53
C ASN A 326 -12.82 22.24 -5.70
N VAL A 327 -13.42 23.33 -5.22
CA VAL A 327 -12.92 24.70 -5.40
C VAL A 327 -11.55 24.89 -4.76
N ASP A 328 -11.32 24.37 -3.55
CA ASP A 328 -10.03 24.52 -2.86
C ASP A 328 -8.91 23.81 -3.62
N VAL A 329 -9.16 22.60 -4.10
CA VAL A 329 -8.20 21.82 -4.91
C VAL A 329 -7.98 22.49 -6.25
N LYS A 330 -9.04 22.96 -6.90
CA LYS A 330 -8.98 23.69 -8.17
C LYS A 330 -8.13 24.96 -8.04
N ASP A 331 -8.36 25.76 -7.01
CA ASP A 331 -7.66 27.02 -6.79
C ASP A 331 -6.18 26.79 -6.49
N SER A 332 -5.88 25.77 -5.68
CA SER A 332 -4.50 25.35 -5.40
C SER A 332 -3.75 24.96 -6.68
N LEU A 333 -4.31 24.01 -7.45
CA LEU A 333 -3.70 23.53 -8.70
C LEU A 333 -3.64 24.63 -9.78
N THR A 334 -4.67 25.47 -9.88
CA THR A 334 -4.68 26.59 -10.83
C THR A 334 -3.62 27.63 -10.48
N SER A 335 -3.41 27.89 -9.19
CA SER A 335 -2.34 28.77 -8.71
C SER A 335 -0.96 28.22 -9.06
N GLU A 336 -0.76 26.92 -8.85
CA GLU A 336 0.47 26.22 -9.23
C GLU A 336 0.70 26.24 -10.74
N PHE A 337 -0.33 25.92 -11.53
CA PHE A 337 -0.27 25.95 -12.98
C PHE A 337 0.07 27.34 -13.53
N ARG A 338 -0.50 28.42 -12.97
CA ARG A 338 -0.16 29.80 -13.35
C ARG A 338 1.32 30.12 -13.12
N LYS A 339 1.95 29.57 -12.07
CA LYS A 339 3.39 29.75 -11.83
C LYS A 339 4.23 29.07 -12.93
N MET A 340 3.70 28.03 -13.59
CA MET A 340 4.35 27.30 -14.69
C MET A 340 4.11 27.92 -16.08
N MET A 341 3.22 28.90 -16.23
CA MET A 341 2.89 29.53 -17.51
C MET A 341 4.01 30.29 -18.25
N PRO A 342 5.19 30.61 -17.65
CA PRO A 342 6.37 30.97 -18.42
C PRO A 342 6.91 29.77 -19.23
N LEU A 343 6.18 29.36 -20.29
CA LEU A 343 6.42 28.14 -21.08
C LEU A 343 7.82 28.01 -21.66
N CYS A 344 8.48 29.16 -21.89
CA CYS A 344 9.85 29.22 -22.37
C CYS A 344 10.88 28.70 -21.35
N LYS A 345 10.56 28.75 -20.05
CA LYS A 345 11.45 28.34 -18.95
C LYS A 345 11.10 26.97 -18.37
N VAL A 346 9.85 26.53 -18.52
CA VAL A 346 9.39 25.25 -17.95
C VAL A 346 9.74 24.09 -18.88
N LYS A 347 10.29 23.02 -18.32
CA LYS A 347 10.63 21.80 -19.07
C LYS A 347 9.35 21.04 -19.42
N LYS A 348 9.34 20.36 -20.56
CA LYS A 348 8.18 19.57 -21.00
C LYS A 348 7.87 18.42 -20.03
N SER A 349 8.91 17.83 -19.44
CA SER A 349 8.80 16.81 -18.40
C SER A 349 8.02 17.30 -17.16
N ASP A 350 8.27 18.53 -16.72
CA ASP A 350 7.56 19.12 -15.57
C ASP A 350 6.08 19.38 -15.89
N LEU A 351 5.79 19.82 -17.13
CA LEU A 351 4.41 19.97 -17.60
C LEU A 351 3.66 18.62 -17.65
N LEU A 352 4.32 17.55 -18.09
CA LEU A 352 3.74 16.21 -18.10
C LEU A 352 3.49 15.68 -16.68
N LYS A 353 4.42 15.89 -15.75
CA LYS A 353 4.22 15.55 -14.33
C LYS A 353 3.01 16.29 -13.74
N PHE A 354 2.90 17.59 -14.01
CA PHE A 354 1.77 18.38 -13.53
C PHE A 354 0.44 17.94 -14.18
N HIS A 355 0.45 17.66 -15.49
CA HIS A 355 -0.70 17.08 -16.19
C HIS A 355 -1.15 15.77 -15.54
N ASP A 356 -0.22 14.91 -15.16
CA ASP A 356 -0.51 13.63 -14.51
C ASP A 356 -1.18 13.82 -13.13
N ILE A 357 -0.72 14.79 -12.34
CA ILE A 357 -1.37 15.17 -11.08
C ILE A 357 -2.81 15.63 -11.32
N VAL A 358 -3.03 16.48 -12.32
CA VAL A 358 -4.37 16.98 -12.67
C VAL A 358 -5.26 15.84 -13.16
N LEU A 359 -4.74 14.93 -13.98
CA LEU A 359 -5.45 13.74 -14.46
C LEU A 359 -5.88 12.85 -13.30
N ASP A 360 -4.99 12.58 -12.35
CA ASP A 360 -5.31 11.80 -11.15
C ASP A 360 -6.42 12.48 -10.32
N VAL A 361 -6.39 13.80 -10.19
CA VAL A 361 -7.43 14.56 -9.48
C VAL A 361 -8.77 14.54 -10.23
N CYS A 362 -8.78 14.74 -11.56
CA CYS A 362 -9.97 14.65 -12.38
C CYS A 362 -10.58 13.23 -12.33
N ALA A 363 -9.75 12.18 -12.46
CA ALA A 363 -10.20 10.80 -12.32
C ALA A 363 -10.82 10.52 -10.94
N GLN A 364 -10.31 11.15 -9.88
CA GLN A 364 -10.89 11.06 -8.54
C GLN A 364 -12.23 11.80 -8.39
N GLN A 365 -12.56 12.72 -9.31
CA GLN A 365 -13.76 13.58 -9.31
C GLN A 365 -14.86 13.12 -10.25
N ASP A 366 -14.58 12.59 -11.44
CA ASP A 366 -15.61 12.01 -12.32
C ASP A 366 -16.33 10.82 -11.64
N GLU A 367 -15.67 10.18 -10.66
CA GLU A 367 -16.28 9.16 -9.79
C GLU A 367 -17.19 9.72 -8.68
N LEU A 368 -17.21 11.05 -8.45
CA LEU A 368 -18.10 11.75 -7.51
C LEU A 368 -19.40 12.26 -8.17
N PHE A 369 -19.46 12.37 -9.51
CA PHE A 369 -20.60 12.96 -10.23
C PHE A 369 -21.76 12.01 -10.58
N LEU A 370 -21.64 10.72 -10.29
CA LEU A 370 -22.78 9.79 -10.35
C LEU A 370 -23.73 9.91 -9.14
N HIS A 371 -23.58 10.97 -8.33
CA HIS A 371 -24.26 11.13 -7.05
C HIS A 371 -25.24 12.30 -6.93
N GLU A 372 -25.57 13.01 -8.01
CA GLU A 372 -26.59 14.08 -7.94
C GLU A 372 -27.91 13.78 -8.64
N ASP A 373 -28.07 12.62 -9.28
CA ASP A 373 -29.38 12.12 -9.73
C ASP A 373 -29.72 10.79 -9.05
N LEU A 374 -30.08 10.83 -7.75
CA LEU A 374 -31.05 9.94 -7.07
C LEU A 374 -31.30 10.36 -5.61
#